data_AF-A0A842MP83-F1
#
_entry.id   AF-A0A842MP83-F1
#
_cell.length_a   1.000
_cell.length_b   1.000
_cell.length_c   1.000
_cell.angle_alpha   90.00
_cell.angle_beta   90.00
_cell.angle_gamma   90.00
#
_symmetry.space_group_name_H-M   'P 1'
#
loop_
_entity.id
_entity.type
_entity.pdbx_description
1 polymer ?
#
loop_
_entity_poly.entity_id
_entity_poly.type
_entity_poly.pdbx_seq_one_letter_code
_entity_poly.pdbx_strand_id
1 'polypeptide(L)' 'MDELRYLEPWEEAHGKLEEIKETEKGLILCMSFGNVCIKDKSLIEKLKELKGKKIAILRTDIEGKEYLVRVAEEK' A
#
# COMPACT_ATOMS: atom_id res chain seq x y z
N MET A 1 10.56 -5.53 15.40
CA MET A 1 10.56 -4.42 14.44
C MET A 1 9.96 -4.98 13.17
N ASP A 2 8.74 -4.63 12.82
CA ASP A 2 8.17 -5.02 11.53
C ASP A 2 9.03 -4.40 10.42
N GLU A 3 9.67 -5.23 9.61
CA GLU A 3 10.55 -4.78 8.54
C GLU A 3 9.75 -3.91 7.55
N LEU A 4 10.23 -2.68 7.35
CA LEU A 4 9.65 -1.75 6.39
C LEU A 4 10.15 -2.11 4.99
N ARG A 5 9.23 -2.54 4.13
CA ARG A 5 9.55 -2.94 2.76
C ARG A 5 9.09 -1.89 1.75
N TYR A 6 9.94 -1.61 0.76
CA TYR A 6 9.55 -0.88 -0.44
C TYR A 6 9.27 -1.89 -1.54
N LEU A 7 8.21 -1.65 -2.32
CA LEU A 7 7.91 -2.45 -3.49
C LEU A 7 8.93 -2.17 -4.59
N GLU A 8 9.40 -3.20 -5.27
CA GLU A 8 10.15 -3.05 -6.51
C GLU A 8 9.23 -2.62 -7.67
N PRO A 9 9.77 -2.06 -8.76
CA PRO A 9 8.98 -1.77 -9.95
C PRO A 9 8.25 -3.03 -10.43
N TRP A 10 6.95 -2.90 -10.69
CA TRP A 10 6.04 -3.98 -11.09
C TRP A 10 5.75 -5.03 -10.01
N GLU A 11 6.14 -4.78 -8.76
CA GLU A 11 5.84 -5.66 -7.64
C GLU A 11 4.43 -5.39 -7.05
N GLU A 12 3.66 -6.46 -6.85
CA GLU A 12 2.35 -6.44 -6.20
C GLU A 12 2.44 -7.01 -4.78
N ALA A 13 1.99 -6.24 -3.79
CA ALA A 13 1.81 -6.69 -2.42
C ALA A 13 0.33 -6.92 -2.12
N HIS A 14 0.03 -8.07 -1.49
CA HIS A 14 -1.34 -8.48 -1.16
C HIS A 14 -1.46 -8.72 0.33
N GLY A 15 -2.38 -8.03 0.98
CA GLY A 15 -2.58 -8.20 2.41
C GLY A 15 -3.82 -7.47 2.91
N LYS A 16 -4.23 -7.80 4.12
CA LYS A 16 -5.23 -7.00 4.82
C LYS A 16 -4.59 -5.70 5.27
N LEU A 17 -5.16 -4.57 4.88
CA LEU A 17 -4.71 -3.26 5.33
C LEU A 17 -5.22 -3.02 6.76
N GLU A 18 -4.33 -3.03 7.74
CA GLU A 18 -4.71 -2.91 9.15
C GLU A 18 -4.61 -1.47 9.64
N GLU A 19 -3.53 -0.79 9.26
CA GLU A 19 -3.24 0.59 9.67
C GLU A 19 -2.51 1.34 8.54
N ILE A 20 -2.65 2.67 8.53
CA ILE A 20 -1.90 3.55 7.64
C ILE A 20 -1.24 4.60 8.53
N LYS A 21 0.07 4.77 8.39
CA LYS A 21 0.84 5.81 9.07
C LYS A 21 1.40 6.77 8.04
N GLU A 22 1.06 8.03 8.19
CA GLU A 22 1.59 9.09 7.34
C GLU A 22 2.94 9.55 7.90
N THR A 23 3.93 9.67 7.02
CA THR A 23 5.29 10.08 7.39
C THR A 23 5.77 11.17 6.45
N GLU A 24 6.87 11.83 6.78
CA GLU A 24 7.49 12.81 5.88
C GLU A 24 7.84 12.19 4.51
N LYS A 25 8.26 10.92 4.50
CA LYS A 25 8.74 10.20 3.30
C LYS A 25 7.64 9.55 2.45
N GLY A 26 6.40 9.52 2.93
CA GLY A 26 5.30 8.82 2.26
C GLY A 26 4.28 8.21 3.24
N LEU A 27 3.55 7.20 2.78
CA LEU A 27 2.61 6.42 3.58
C LEU A 27 3.21 5.06 3.91
N ILE A 28 3.10 4.65 5.17
CA ILE A 28 3.41 3.29 5.61
C ILE A 28 2.07 2.56 5.75
N LEU A 29 1.89 1.51 4.95
CA LEU A 29 0.76 0.61 4.99
C LEU A 29 1.12 -0.57 5.88
N CYS A 30 0.53 -0.64 7.06
CA CYS A 30 0.67 -1.79 7.93
C CYS A 30 -0.29 -2.87 7.44
N MET A 31 0.27 -3.87 6.76
CA MET A 31 -0.48 -5.00 6.24
C MET A 31 -0.25 -6.24 7.08
N SER A 32 -1.19 -7.20 7.01
CA SER A 32 -1.14 -8.45 7.81
C SER A 32 0.13 -9.30 7.64
N PHE A 33 0.91 -9.08 6.59
CA PHE A 33 2.18 -9.79 6.33
C PHE A 33 3.42 -8.93 6.61
N GLY A 34 3.25 -7.62 6.89
CA GLY A 34 4.35 -6.68 7.05
C GLY A 34 4.00 -5.25 6.59
N ASN A 35 4.96 -4.34 6.77
CA ASN A 35 4.77 -2.93 6.45
C ASN A 35 5.27 -2.61 5.04
N VAL A 36 4.43 -1.96 4.23
CA VAL A 36 4.78 -1.48 2.89
C VAL A 36 4.86 0.04 2.89
N CYS A 37 5.98 0.59 2.43
CA CYS A 37 6.15 2.04 2.28
C CYS A 37 5.89 2.46 0.84
N ILE A 38 4.98 3.42 0.65
CA ILE A 38 4.72 4.06 -0.63
C ILE A 38 5.01 5.56 -0.53
N LYS A 39 5.65 6.13 -1.55
CA LYS A 39 5.99 7.56 -1.56
C LYS A 39 4.79 8.46 -1.90
N ASP A 40 3.80 7.89 -2.58
CA ASP A 40 2.63 8.62 -3.06
C ASP A 40 1.60 8.83 -1.94
N LYS A 41 1.56 10.06 -1.41
CA LYS A 41 0.61 10.46 -0.38
C LYS A 41 -0.79 10.75 -0.94
N SER A 42 -0.95 10.95 -2.25
CA SER A 42 -2.25 11.26 -2.84
C SER A 42 -3.26 10.11 -2.67
N LEU A 43 -2.75 8.89 -2.49
CA LEU A 43 -3.56 7.69 -2.27
C LEU A 43 -4.11 7.55 -0.85
N ILE A 44 -3.76 8.43 0.10
CA ILE A 44 -4.13 8.26 1.50
C ILE A 44 -5.64 8.15 1.72
N GLU A 45 -6.43 9.03 1.11
CA GLU A 45 -7.88 9.04 1.29
C GLU A 45 -8.50 7.74 0.77
N LYS A 46 -8.09 7.32 -0.44
CA LYS A 46 -8.50 6.03 -1.02
C LYS A 46 -8.10 4.85 -0.12
N LEU A 47 -6.90 4.85 0.46
CA LEU A 47 -6.43 3.77 1.32
C LEU A 47 -7.17 3.74 2.66
N LYS A 48 -7.50 4.90 3.24
CA LYS A 48 -8.30 4.99 4.48
C LYS A 48 -9.66 4.32 4.32
N GLU A 49 -10.32 4.49 3.17
CA GLU A 49 -11.59 3.82 2.84
C GLU A 49 -11.47 2.30 2.69
N LEU A 50 -10.25 1.81 2.44
CA LEU A 50 -9.94 0.40 2.29
C LEU A 50 -9.38 -0.24 3.57
N LYS A 51 -9.27 0.52 4.66
CA LYS A 51 -8.82 0.00 5.96
C LYS A 51 -9.72 -1.16 6.41
N GLY A 52 -9.09 -2.23 6.87
CA GLY A 52 -9.72 -3.48 7.27
C GLY A 52 -10.03 -4.44 6.11
N LYS A 53 -9.88 -4.01 4.85
CA LYS A 53 -10.08 -4.87 3.67
C LYS A 53 -8.78 -5.50 3.22
N LYS A 54 -8.90 -6.64 2.54
CA LYS A 54 -7.79 -7.25 1.79
C LYS A 54 -7.60 -6.45 0.50
N ILE A 55 -6.41 -5.87 0.35
CA ILE A 55 -6.05 -5.06 -0.81
C ILE A 55 -4.86 -5.67 -1.53
N ALA A 56 -4.75 -5.33 -2.81
CA ALA A 56 -3.54 -5.52 -3.58
C ALA A 56 -3.03 -4.15 -4.02
N ILE A 57 -1.75 -3.88 -3.75
CA ILE A 57 -1.06 -2.67 -4.18
C ILE A 57 0.10 -3.04 -5.08
N LEU A 58 0.03 -2.58 -6.33
CA LEU A 58 1.05 -2.76 -7.35
C LEU A 58 1.83 -1.46 -7.50
N ARG A 59 3.15 -1.52 -7.33
CA ARG A 59 4.01 -0.41 -7.77
C ARG A 59 4.18 -0.52 -9.28
N THR A 60 3.73 0.48 -10.01
CA THR A 60 4.05 0.66 -11.43
C THR A 60 5.25 1.61 -11.57
N ASP A 61 5.77 1.74 -12.78
CA ASP A 61 6.83 2.71 -13.11
C ASP A 61 6.31 3.80 -14.07
N ILE A 62 5.00 4.09 -13.99
CA ILE A 62 4.34 5.09 -14.83
C ILE A 62 4.37 6.43 -14.10
N GLU A 63 4.95 7.45 -14.72
CA GLU A 63 4.97 8.81 -14.18
C GLU A 63 3.55 9.30 -13.85
N GLY A 64 3.36 9.78 -12.61
CA GLY A 64 2.05 10.21 -12.11
C GLY A 64 1.05 9.09 -11.76
N LYS A 65 1.41 7.81 -11.96
CA LYS A 65 0.60 6.63 -11.59
C LYS A 65 1.46 5.51 -10.98
N GLU A 66 2.46 5.87 -10.17
CA GLU A 66 3.43 4.93 -9.59
C GLU A 66 2.80 3.80 -8.77
N TYR A 67 1.56 3.93 -8.29
CA TYR A 67 0.90 2.88 -7.52
C TYR A 67 -0.55 2.66 -7.97
N LEU A 68 -0.93 1.39 -8.10
CA LEU A 68 -2.30 0.96 -8.34
C LEU A 68 -2.79 0.16 -7.15
N VAL A 69 -3.96 0.55 -6.62
CA VAL A 69 -4.59 -0.11 -5.47
C VAL A 69 -5.95 -0.65 -5.86
N ARG A 70 -6.18 -1.93 -5.57
CA ARG A 70 -7.47 -2.63 -5.77
C ARG A 70 -7.85 -3.42 -4.53
N VAL A 71 -9.15 -3.67 -4.37
CA VAL A 71 -9.66 -4.60 -3.36
C VAL A 71 -9.47 -6.02 -3.90
N ALA A 72 -8.86 -6.88 -3.09
CA ALA A 72 -8.76 -8.31 -3.36
C ALA A 72 -9.89 -9.00 -2.60
N GLU A 73 -11.07 -9.11 -3.20
CA GLU A 73 -12.20 -9.83 -2.60
C GLU A 73 -11.82 -11.30 -2.38
N GLU A 74 -12.08 -11.82 -1.17
CA GLU A 74 -12.02 -13.25 -0.91
C GLU A 74 -13.31 -13.86 -1.46
N LYS A 75 -13.18 -14.69 -2.50
CA LYS A 75 -14.23 -15.59 -2.96
C LYS A 75 -14.41 -16.74 -1.98
#